data_AF-A0A7Z6U5K8-F1
#
_entry.id   AF-A0A7Z6U5K8-F1
#
_cell.length_a   1.000
_cell.length_b   1.000
_cell.length_c   1.000
_cell.angle_alpha   90.00
_cell.angle_beta   90.00
_cell.angle_gamma   90.00
#
_symmetry.space_group_name_H-M   'P 1'
#
loop_
_entity.id
_entity.type
_entity.pdbx_description
1 polymer ?
#
loop_
_entity_poly.entity_id
_entity_poly.type
_entity_poly.pdbx_seq_one_letter_code
_entity_poly.pdbx_strand_id
1 'polypeptide(L)'
;MALHPATEASDNGSVDKAAACLRKRDSMTQKFNWTNPSVLSFAAGGDPVLAMENRARQLVLKAMDDGWGGPPFDPLALAALLDIRTDARGDIPDARLRSLDEGQLVLEYNPMRPRGRLRFSIAHEVAHSLFADCHEEVRHRGGDTASRSDNWQLEVLCNIGAAELLMPLGSFPQLAESVPTILQVAEIRKTFDVSVEACLIRSIKLATSPSAAFCASYHQDDGVYRVDYIIPAPGWPCPIRPGESFTNDGVVSEASAIGFTSIGDEDVRGKSYRIECMGLAPYPGNLVPRVVGIIRPNDATEFTQPSLTEVVGDVLKPHGSGPRLIAHVVPNTPAQWGGRGFAHQVKKHFPEVWDQYRSETAAVDQIPALGQVYIGAHGNGISFAHMVAQKGYGATKNQRLSYAAFAACLSQVREKALEIGASVHMPRVGTGHGGANWDVIKELIAEELVDKGVRTTVYQLPS
;
A
#
# COMPACT_ATOMS: atom_id res chain seq x y z
N MET A 1 -61.19 20.72 26.52
CA MET A 1 -61.35 19.33 26.99
C MET A 1 -61.21 18.42 25.77
N ALA A 2 -60.37 17.38 25.88
CA ALA A 2 -59.94 16.43 24.86
C ALA A 2 -58.83 16.89 23.89
N LEU A 3 -57.59 16.58 24.26
CA LEU A 3 -56.42 16.40 23.38
C LEU A 3 -56.45 14.96 22.85
N HIS A 4 -56.25 14.77 21.54
CA HIS A 4 -55.90 13.50 20.92
C HIS A 4 -54.44 13.55 20.41
N PRO A 5 -53.74 12.39 20.35
CA PRO A 5 -52.29 12.32 20.34
C PRO A 5 -51.68 12.41 18.94
N ALA A 6 -50.45 12.93 18.89
CA ALA A 6 -49.59 12.93 17.72
C ALA A 6 -48.94 11.55 17.52
N THR A 7 -49.09 10.98 16.34
CA THR A 7 -48.31 9.85 15.84
C THR A 7 -47.01 10.38 15.22
N GLU A 8 -45.87 10.09 15.84
CA GLU A 8 -44.55 10.22 15.23
C GLU A 8 -44.30 9.01 14.31
N ALA A 9 -44.11 9.28 13.01
CA ALA A 9 -43.61 8.32 12.05
C ALA A 9 -42.07 8.31 12.11
N SER A 10 -41.50 7.14 12.38
CA SER A 10 -40.06 6.86 12.43
C SER A 10 -39.39 7.05 11.07
N ASP A 11 -38.45 7.99 10.99
CA ASP A 11 -37.56 8.20 9.84
C ASP A 11 -36.44 7.15 9.83
N ASN A 12 -36.74 5.97 9.26
CA ASN A 12 -35.76 4.92 8.96
C ASN A 12 -35.06 5.14 7.60
N GLY A 13 -35.19 6.31 6.95
CA GLY A 13 -34.68 6.54 5.60
C GLY A 13 -33.24 7.05 5.50
N SER A 14 -32.65 7.49 6.61
CA SER A 14 -31.36 8.23 6.62
C SER A 14 -30.15 7.32 6.88
N VAL A 15 -30.30 6.27 7.68
CA VAL A 15 -29.19 5.38 8.08
C VAL A 15 -28.76 4.44 6.94
N ASP A 16 -29.70 3.99 6.11
CA ASP A 16 -29.41 3.11 4.97
C ASP A 16 -28.69 3.83 3.81
N LYS A 17 -28.87 5.14 3.66
CA LYS A 17 -28.17 5.92 2.61
C LYS A 17 -26.71 6.20 2.96
N ALA A 18 -26.38 6.38 4.24
CA ALA A 18 -25.00 6.56 4.69
C ALA A 18 -24.18 5.27 4.56
N ALA A 19 -24.77 4.11 4.88
CA ALA A 19 -24.15 2.80 4.70
C ALA A 19 -23.98 2.41 3.21
N ALA A 20 -24.89 2.85 2.34
CA ALA A 20 -24.78 2.64 0.89
C ALA A 20 -23.72 3.55 0.22
N CYS A 21 -23.47 4.75 0.76
CA CYS A 21 -22.48 5.68 0.22
C CYS A 21 -21.02 5.25 0.52
N LEU A 22 -20.80 4.50 1.61
CA LEU A 22 -19.49 3.96 2.00
C LEU A 22 -19.02 2.74 1.18
N ARG A 23 -19.89 2.13 0.36
CA ARG A 23 -19.57 0.95 -0.46
C ARG A 23 -19.02 1.25 -1.85
N LYS A 24 -18.96 2.53 -2.25
CA LYS A 24 -18.41 2.94 -3.55
C LYS A 24 -17.17 3.79 -3.34
N ARG A 25 -16.03 3.13 -3.21
CA ARG A 25 -14.75 3.78 -3.52
C ARG A 25 -14.39 3.42 -4.94
N ASP A 26 -14.11 4.46 -5.71
CA ASP A 26 -13.44 4.39 -7.00
C ASP A 26 -12.00 3.96 -6.73
N SER A 27 -11.77 2.67 -6.67
CA SER A 27 -10.45 2.10 -6.95
C SER A 27 -10.02 2.56 -8.35
N MET A 28 -8.72 2.61 -8.63
CA MET A 28 -8.17 2.88 -9.97
C MET A 28 -8.79 2.01 -11.08
N THR A 29 -9.52 0.96 -10.70
CA THR A 29 -10.17 -0.05 -11.53
C THR A 29 -11.62 0.21 -11.89
N GLN A 30 -12.29 1.28 -11.43
CA GLN A 30 -13.68 1.56 -11.87
C GLN A 30 -13.80 1.92 -13.38
N LYS A 31 -12.70 1.80 -14.16
CA LYS A 31 -12.66 1.96 -15.62
C LYS A 31 -12.08 0.76 -16.40
N PHE A 32 -11.65 -0.33 -15.76
CA PHE A 32 -11.01 -1.45 -16.48
C PHE A 32 -11.85 -2.73 -16.42
N ASN A 33 -12.19 -3.27 -17.60
CA ASN A 33 -12.82 -4.58 -17.73
C ASN A 33 -11.73 -5.66 -17.75
N TRP A 34 -11.48 -6.31 -16.61
CA TRP A 34 -10.53 -7.42 -16.50
C TRP A 34 -11.11 -8.67 -17.18
N THR A 35 -10.37 -9.24 -18.12
CA THR A 35 -10.83 -10.40 -18.92
C THR A 35 -9.84 -11.56 -18.89
N ASN A 36 -8.59 -11.30 -18.52
CA ASN A 36 -7.55 -12.31 -18.55
C ASN A 36 -7.79 -13.41 -17.49
N PRO A 37 -7.85 -14.71 -17.86
CA PRO A 37 -8.17 -15.78 -16.93
C PRO A 37 -7.23 -15.90 -15.73
N SER A 38 -5.92 -15.71 -15.94
CA SER A 38 -4.90 -15.75 -14.89
C SER A 38 -5.13 -14.63 -13.88
N VAL A 39 -5.44 -13.43 -14.37
CA VAL A 39 -5.75 -12.26 -13.55
C VAL A 39 -7.03 -12.46 -12.74
N LEU A 40 -8.10 -12.96 -13.37
CA LEU A 40 -9.37 -13.21 -12.71
C LEU A 40 -9.26 -14.32 -11.65
N SER A 41 -8.53 -15.39 -11.97
CA SER A 41 -8.24 -16.49 -11.04
C SER A 41 -7.43 -15.99 -9.84
N PHE A 42 -6.37 -15.23 -10.09
CA PHE A 42 -5.52 -14.64 -9.06
C PHE A 42 -6.28 -13.71 -8.12
N ALA A 43 -7.21 -12.90 -8.64
CA ALA A 43 -8.01 -11.99 -7.85
C ALA A 43 -9.14 -12.67 -7.06
N ALA A 44 -9.50 -13.92 -7.40
CA ALA A 44 -10.57 -14.69 -6.76
C ALA A 44 -11.90 -13.92 -6.61
N GLY A 45 -12.28 -13.16 -7.64
CA GLY A 45 -13.50 -12.33 -7.65
C GLY A 45 -13.36 -10.95 -6.98
N GLY A 46 -12.19 -10.60 -6.45
CA GLY A 46 -11.85 -9.27 -5.95
C GLY A 46 -11.23 -8.35 -7.02
N ASP A 47 -10.70 -7.21 -6.58
CA ASP A 47 -9.93 -6.30 -7.45
C ASP A 47 -8.51 -6.86 -7.68
N PRO A 48 -8.10 -7.15 -8.93
CA PRO A 48 -6.78 -7.69 -9.22
C PRO A 48 -5.60 -6.79 -8.82
N VAL A 49 -5.77 -5.47 -8.86
CA VAL A 49 -4.74 -4.51 -8.44
C VAL A 49 -4.50 -4.65 -6.94
N LEU A 50 -5.57 -4.63 -6.15
CA LEU A 50 -5.49 -4.81 -4.70
C LEU A 50 -4.94 -6.20 -4.36
N ALA A 51 -5.32 -7.25 -5.10
CA ALA A 51 -4.79 -8.58 -4.90
C ALA A 51 -3.26 -8.63 -5.11
N MET A 52 -2.75 -7.98 -6.16
CA MET A 52 -1.32 -7.95 -6.46
C MET A 52 -0.55 -7.14 -5.41
N GLU A 53 -1.04 -5.94 -5.07
CA GLU A 53 -0.44 -5.13 -4.01
C GLU A 53 -0.39 -5.89 -2.68
N ASN A 54 -1.47 -6.56 -2.30
CA ASN A 54 -1.52 -7.36 -1.07
C ASN A 54 -0.54 -8.53 -1.09
N ARG A 55 -0.42 -9.24 -2.22
CA ARG A 55 0.46 -10.42 -2.33
C ARG A 55 1.94 -10.02 -2.33
N ALA A 56 2.29 -8.95 -3.05
CA ALA A 56 3.64 -8.39 -3.04
C ALA A 56 4.01 -7.86 -1.65
N ARG A 57 3.10 -7.12 -0.99
CA ARG A 57 3.27 -6.63 0.38
C ARG A 57 3.48 -7.78 1.37
N GLN A 58 2.71 -8.86 1.30
CA GLN A 58 2.90 -10.03 2.17
C GLN A 58 4.30 -10.65 2.02
N LEU A 59 4.80 -10.77 0.79
CA LEU A 59 6.15 -11.26 0.53
C LEU A 59 7.21 -10.35 1.17
N VAL A 60 7.08 -9.04 0.94
CA VAL A 60 7.95 -8.01 1.52
C VAL A 60 7.96 -8.07 3.05
N LEU A 61 6.79 -8.08 3.69
CA LEU A 61 6.70 -8.07 5.15
C LEU A 61 7.31 -9.35 5.75
N LYS A 62 7.11 -10.50 5.10
CA LYS A 62 7.75 -11.76 5.49
C LYS A 62 9.27 -11.65 5.35
N ALA A 63 9.76 -11.14 4.22
CA ALA A 63 11.19 -10.95 4.00
C ALA A 63 11.79 -10.01 5.07
N MET A 64 11.12 -8.89 5.38
CA MET A 64 11.54 -7.95 6.43
C MET A 64 11.60 -8.61 7.82
N ASP A 65 10.64 -9.48 8.14
CA ASP A 65 10.65 -10.26 9.38
C ASP A 65 11.86 -11.21 9.47
N ASP A 66 12.39 -11.64 8.32
CA ASP A 66 13.56 -12.50 8.18
C ASP A 66 14.88 -11.70 7.99
N GLY A 67 14.83 -10.37 8.13
CA GLY A 67 15.99 -9.48 8.10
C GLY A 67 16.34 -8.91 6.72
N TRP A 68 15.49 -9.12 5.70
CA TRP A 68 15.62 -8.43 4.42
C TRP A 68 15.40 -6.93 4.61
N GLY A 69 16.29 -6.14 4.02
CA GLY A 69 16.30 -4.70 4.23
C GLY A 69 16.89 -3.96 3.05
N GLY A 70 16.92 -2.65 3.20
CA GLY A 70 17.37 -1.70 2.20
C GLY A 70 17.15 -0.30 2.75
N PRO A 71 17.07 0.72 1.87
CA PRO A 71 17.35 0.67 0.44
C PRO A 71 18.87 0.58 0.10
N PRO A 72 19.26 0.05 -1.08
CA PRO A 72 18.41 -0.55 -2.11
C PRO A 72 17.95 -1.96 -1.70
N PHE A 73 16.67 -2.25 -1.92
CA PHE A 73 16.06 -3.55 -1.63
C PHE A 73 16.47 -4.59 -2.68
N ASP A 74 16.97 -5.76 -2.30
CA ASP A 74 17.46 -6.76 -3.26
C ASP A 74 16.33 -7.69 -3.76
N PRO A 75 15.90 -7.61 -5.03
CA PRO A 75 14.88 -8.50 -5.56
C PRO A 75 15.36 -9.95 -5.75
N LEU A 76 16.68 -10.21 -5.83
CA LEU A 76 17.20 -11.59 -5.91
C LEU A 76 17.01 -12.33 -4.58
N ALA A 77 17.13 -11.63 -3.45
CA ALA A 77 16.83 -12.20 -2.14
C ALA A 77 15.34 -12.58 -2.00
N LEU A 78 14.43 -11.84 -2.66
CA LEU A 78 13.01 -12.21 -2.72
C LEU A 78 12.77 -13.45 -3.57
N ALA A 79 13.46 -13.58 -4.71
CA ALA A 79 13.42 -14.80 -5.52
C ALA A 79 13.89 -16.03 -4.71
N ALA A 80 14.98 -15.88 -3.95
CA ALA A 80 15.48 -16.95 -3.08
C ALA A 80 14.49 -17.32 -1.96
N LEU A 81 13.77 -16.35 -1.38
CA LEU A 81 12.72 -16.60 -0.38
C LEU A 81 11.54 -17.40 -0.95
N LEU A 82 11.32 -17.32 -2.26
CA LEU A 82 10.32 -18.09 -3.00
C LEU A 82 10.85 -19.41 -3.57
N ASP A 83 12.08 -19.81 -3.24
CA ASP A 83 12.76 -20.99 -3.77
C ASP A 83 12.90 -20.96 -5.31
N ILE A 84 13.02 -19.76 -5.88
CA ILE A 84 13.24 -19.56 -7.32
C ILE A 84 14.74 -19.56 -7.58
N ARG A 85 15.19 -20.46 -8.44
CA ARG A 85 16.59 -20.50 -8.87
C ARG A 85 16.87 -19.31 -9.78
N THR A 86 17.99 -18.62 -9.58
CA THR A 86 18.37 -17.46 -10.41
C THR A 86 19.55 -17.80 -11.32
N ASP A 87 19.53 -17.34 -12.57
CA ASP A 87 20.62 -17.53 -13.54
C ASP A 87 20.95 -16.24 -14.31
N ALA A 88 22.24 -15.92 -14.43
CA ALA A 88 22.70 -14.70 -15.07
C ALA A 88 23.06 -14.98 -16.54
N ARG A 89 22.30 -14.39 -17.47
CA ARG A 89 22.36 -14.66 -18.90
C ARG A 89 22.44 -13.38 -19.74
N GLY A 90 23.62 -13.10 -20.29
CA GLY A 90 23.84 -11.93 -21.15
C GLY A 90 23.12 -11.97 -22.50
N ASP A 91 22.66 -13.15 -22.92
CA ASP A 91 22.07 -13.43 -24.23
C ASP A 91 20.56 -13.17 -24.32
N ILE A 92 19.88 -12.88 -23.20
CA ILE A 92 18.44 -12.54 -23.19
C ILE A 92 18.20 -11.03 -23.16
N PRO A 93 17.02 -10.53 -23.58
CA PRO A 93 16.73 -9.10 -23.55
C PRO A 93 16.79 -8.50 -22.14
N ASP A 94 15.96 -8.92 -21.19
CA ASP A 94 15.91 -8.32 -19.85
C ASP A 94 15.94 -9.39 -18.76
N ALA A 95 14.79 -9.85 -18.28
CA ALA A 95 14.64 -11.00 -17.41
C ALA A 95 13.46 -11.82 -17.89
N ARG A 96 13.39 -13.09 -17.50
CA ARG A 96 12.24 -13.97 -17.74
C ARG A 96 12.16 -15.06 -16.67
N LEU A 97 10.94 -15.40 -16.30
CA LEU A 97 10.63 -16.56 -15.47
C LEU A 97 10.33 -17.79 -16.36
N ARG A 98 10.94 -18.94 -16.05
CA ARG A 98 10.65 -20.22 -16.70
C ARG A 98 10.33 -21.29 -15.67
N SER A 99 9.43 -22.20 -16.01
CA SER A 99 9.26 -23.46 -15.28
C SER A 99 10.14 -24.55 -15.89
N LEU A 100 10.83 -25.32 -15.05
CA LEU A 100 11.52 -26.56 -15.43
C LEU A 100 10.58 -27.76 -15.34
N ASP A 101 11.02 -28.91 -15.86
CA ASP A 101 10.23 -30.16 -15.95
C ASP A 101 9.75 -30.68 -14.58
N GLU A 102 10.44 -30.33 -13.48
CA GLU A 102 10.09 -30.71 -12.11
C GLU A 102 9.20 -29.68 -11.39
N GLY A 103 8.71 -28.66 -12.11
CA GLY A 103 7.92 -27.56 -11.54
C GLY A 103 8.74 -26.50 -10.80
N GLN A 104 10.07 -26.65 -10.73
CA GLN A 104 10.96 -25.62 -10.17
C GLN A 104 11.02 -24.40 -11.10
N LEU A 105 10.87 -23.20 -10.53
CA LEU A 105 10.99 -21.95 -11.27
C LEU A 105 12.46 -21.50 -11.39
N VAL A 106 12.80 -20.95 -12.55
CA VAL A 106 14.09 -20.31 -12.83
C VAL A 106 13.86 -18.88 -13.33
N LEU A 107 14.45 -17.91 -12.63
CA LEU A 107 14.54 -16.53 -13.05
C LEU A 107 15.87 -16.30 -13.77
N GLU A 108 15.83 -16.16 -15.09
CA GLU A 108 16.98 -15.77 -15.90
C GLU A 108 17.00 -14.24 -16.06
N TYR A 109 18.15 -13.58 -15.89
CA TYR A 109 18.28 -12.13 -16.04
C TYR A 109 19.55 -11.72 -16.79
N ASN A 110 19.51 -10.60 -17.51
CA ASN A 110 20.64 -10.03 -18.23
C ASN A 110 21.43 -9.04 -17.37
N PRO A 111 22.61 -9.42 -16.86
CA PRO A 111 23.42 -8.56 -15.99
C PRO A 111 24.02 -7.35 -16.71
N MET A 112 23.97 -7.30 -18.05
CA MET A 112 24.50 -6.19 -18.85
C MET A 112 23.53 -4.99 -18.94
N ARG A 113 22.32 -5.11 -18.39
CA ARG A 113 21.35 -4.01 -18.42
C ARG A 113 21.69 -2.92 -17.41
N PRO A 114 21.33 -1.65 -17.69
CA PRO A 114 21.44 -0.57 -16.72
C PRO A 114 20.80 -0.97 -15.40
N ARG A 115 21.47 -0.66 -14.28
CA ARG A 115 21.17 -1.22 -12.96
C ARG A 115 19.70 -1.12 -12.53
N GLY A 116 19.06 0.03 -12.73
CA GLY A 116 17.63 0.21 -12.45
C GLY A 116 16.71 -0.64 -13.35
N ARG A 117 17.06 -0.82 -14.63
CA ARG A 117 16.31 -1.70 -15.56
C ARG A 117 16.49 -3.17 -15.17
N LEU A 118 17.71 -3.58 -14.82
CA LEU A 118 18.00 -4.92 -14.33
C LEU A 118 17.15 -5.24 -13.10
N ARG A 119 17.19 -4.38 -12.08
CA ARG A 119 16.46 -4.59 -10.81
C ARG A 119 14.95 -4.61 -11.00
N PHE A 120 14.40 -3.69 -11.80
CA PHE A 120 12.98 -3.70 -12.12
C PHE A 120 12.57 -4.96 -12.86
N SER A 121 13.40 -5.44 -13.80
CA SER A 121 13.10 -6.68 -14.54
C SER A 121 13.09 -7.90 -13.62
N ILE A 122 14.06 -8.01 -12.70
CA ILE A 122 14.07 -9.10 -11.72
C ILE A 122 12.83 -9.03 -10.81
N ALA A 123 12.51 -7.84 -10.27
CA ALA A 123 11.34 -7.66 -9.42
C ALA A 123 10.02 -7.95 -10.16
N HIS A 124 9.95 -7.62 -11.45
CA HIS A 124 8.83 -7.94 -12.32
C HIS A 124 8.65 -9.46 -12.48
N GLU A 125 9.73 -10.22 -12.69
CA GLU A 125 9.64 -11.69 -12.74
C GLU A 125 9.28 -12.31 -11.37
N VAL A 126 9.74 -11.71 -10.27
CA VAL A 126 9.31 -12.11 -8.91
C VAL A 126 7.81 -11.85 -8.74
N ALA A 127 7.28 -10.72 -9.22
CA ALA A 127 5.84 -10.45 -9.21
C ALA A 127 5.06 -11.46 -10.08
N HIS A 128 5.62 -11.89 -11.22
CA HIS A 128 5.03 -12.95 -12.04
C HIS A 128 4.87 -14.28 -11.29
N SER A 129 5.83 -14.64 -10.45
CA SER A 129 5.72 -15.88 -9.65
C SER A 129 4.62 -15.85 -8.58
N LEU A 130 4.00 -14.69 -8.34
CA LEU A 130 2.91 -14.57 -7.37
C LEU A 130 1.57 -15.09 -7.92
N PHE A 131 1.46 -15.25 -9.24
CA PHE A 131 0.30 -15.86 -9.87
C PHE A 131 0.32 -17.38 -9.69
N ALA A 132 -0.84 -17.97 -9.37
CA ALA A 132 -0.95 -19.40 -9.07
C ALA A 132 -0.59 -20.29 -10.27
N ASP A 133 -0.79 -19.79 -11.49
CA ASP A 133 -0.59 -20.48 -12.75
C ASP A 133 0.78 -20.16 -13.39
N CYS A 134 1.72 -19.60 -12.63
CA CYS A 134 3.05 -19.24 -13.14
C CYS A 134 3.88 -20.45 -13.64
N HIS A 135 3.48 -21.68 -13.28
CA HIS A 135 4.10 -22.92 -13.74
C HIS A 135 3.53 -23.47 -15.06
N GLU A 136 2.37 -22.97 -15.51
CA GLU A 136 1.60 -23.58 -16.60
C GLU A 136 2.02 -23.09 -18.00
N GLU A 137 2.72 -21.95 -18.12
CA GLU A 137 3.22 -21.43 -19.41
C GLU A 137 4.57 -20.67 -19.27
N VAL A 138 5.43 -20.75 -20.30
CA VAL A 138 6.64 -19.91 -20.42
C VAL A 138 6.22 -18.48 -20.77
N ARG A 139 6.24 -17.58 -19.78
CA ARG A 139 5.84 -16.18 -19.95
C ARG A 139 7.03 -15.33 -20.39
N HIS A 140 6.98 -14.79 -21.60
CA HIS A 140 8.05 -13.97 -22.17
C HIS A 140 7.74 -12.47 -22.06
N ARG A 141 8.63 -11.69 -21.43
CA ARG A 141 8.64 -10.23 -21.57
C ARG A 141 9.01 -9.85 -23.00
N GLY A 142 8.00 -9.63 -23.84
CA GLY A 142 8.15 -9.11 -25.21
C GLY A 142 8.44 -10.13 -26.33
N GLY A 143 8.00 -11.39 -26.22
CA GLY A 143 8.14 -12.37 -27.30
C GLY A 143 6.99 -13.39 -27.41
N ASP A 144 6.30 -13.40 -28.55
CA ASP A 144 5.46 -14.47 -29.12
C ASP A 144 4.31 -15.11 -28.31
N THR A 145 3.79 -14.46 -27.27
CA THR A 145 2.40 -14.70 -26.79
C THR A 145 1.42 -13.65 -27.34
N ALA A 146 1.48 -13.44 -28.66
CA ALA A 146 0.54 -12.62 -29.42
C ALA A 146 -0.88 -13.24 -29.54
N SER A 147 -1.21 -14.29 -28.78
CA SER A 147 -2.45 -15.07 -28.95
C SER A 147 -3.61 -14.64 -28.04
N ARG A 148 -3.42 -13.73 -27.07
CA ARG A 148 -4.51 -13.12 -26.30
C ARG A 148 -4.37 -11.60 -26.20
N SER A 149 -5.43 -10.90 -26.59
CA SER A 149 -5.50 -9.43 -26.58
C SER A 149 -5.44 -8.80 -25.18
N ASP A 150 -5.51 -9.58 -24.11
CA ASP A 150 -5.57 -9.12 -22.72
C ASP A 150 -4.32 -9.42 -21.88
N ASN A 151 -3.25 -9.98 -22.46
CA ASN A 151 -1.99 -10.24 -21.75
C ASN A 151 -1.35 -8.97 -21.13
N TRP A 152 -1.65 -7.79 -21.68
CA TRP A 152 -1.23 -6.52 -21.10
C TRP A 152 -1.77 -6.31 -19.67
N GLN A 153 -2.91 -6.91 -19.32
CA GLN A 153 -3.49 -6.84 -17.97
C GLN A 153 -2.55 -7.47 -16.94
N LEU A 154 -1.91 -8.58 -17.32
CA LEU A 154 -0.96 -9.29 -16.48
C LEU A 154 0.32 -8.48 -16.31
N GLU A 155 0.86 -7.94 -17.40
CA GLU A 155 2.04 -7.05 -17.39
C GLU A 155 1.84 -5.81 -16.49
N VAL A 156 0.64 -5.21 -16.53
CA VAL A 156 0.28 -4.09 -15.65
C VAL A 156 0.35 -4.49 -14.18
N LEU A 157 -0.22 -5.64 -13.80
CA LEU A 157 -0.14 -6.13 -12.43
C LEU A 157 1.30 -6.45 -12.01
N CYS A 158 2.09 -7.10 -12.86
CA CYS A 158 3.49 -7.39 -12.56
C CYS A 158 4.31 -6.10 -12.34
N ASN A 159 4.03 -5.03 -13.09
CA ASN A 159 4.65 -3.72 -12.85
C ASN A 159 4.25 -3.12 -11.50
N ILE A 160 2.98 -3.26 -11.10
CA ILE A 160 2.50 -2.83 -9.78
C ILE A 160 3.20 -3.62 -8.67
N GLY A 161 3.24 -4.95 -8.81
CA GLY A 161 3.96 -5.83 -7.88
C GLY A 161 5.44 -5.46 -7.77
N ALA A 162 6.13 -5.32 -8.90
CA ALA A 162 7.55 -4.93 -8.93
C ALA A 162 7.82 -3.60 -8.21
N ALA A 163 6.94 -2.61 -8.36
CA ALA A 163 7.05 -1.34 -7.65
C ALA A 163 6.95 -1.52 -6.14
N GLU A 164 5.97 -2.32 -5.66
CA GLU A 164 5.81 -2.63 -4.24
C GLU A 164 7.01 -3.40 -3.67
N LEU A 165 7.60 -4.32 -4.44
CA LEU A 165 8.78 -5.09 -4.03
C LEU A 165 10.05 -4.24 -3.93
N LEU A 166 10.21 -3.21 -4.77
CA LEU A 166 11.40 -2.35 -4.79
C LEU A 166 11.29 -1.12 -3.90
N MET A 167 10.07 -0.73 -3.55
CA MET A 167 9.75 0.46 -2.76
C MET A 167 8.67 0.13 -1.71
N PRO A 168 8.98 -0.76 -0.76
CA PRO A 168 8.02 -1.25 0.23
C PRO A 168 7.60 -0.19 1.25
N LEU A 169 6.62 -0.53 2.09
CA LEU A 169 6.20 0.28 3.23
C LEU A 169 7.37 0.76 4.11
N GLY A 170 7.26 1.98 4.62
CA GLY A 170 8.28 2.66 5.41
C GLY A 170 9.45 3.21 4.59
N SER A 171 9.40 3.14 3.25
CA SER A 171 10.47 3.65 2.37
C SER A 171 10.51 5.17 2.27
N PHE A 172 9.38 5.87 2.45
CA PHE A 172 9.29 7.31 2.19
C PHE A 172 8.72 8.13 3.36
N PRO A 173 9.22 7.97 4.60
CA PRO A 173 8.66 8.70 5.74
C PRO A 173 8.73 10.22 5.55
N GLN A 174 9.78 10.74 4.88
CA GLN A 174 9.93 12.18 4.63
C GLN A 174 9.04 12.71 3.49
N LEU A 175 8.57 11.85 2.57
CA LEU A 175 7.69 12.29 1.46
C LEU A 175 6.20 12.22 1.81
N ALA A 176 5.84 11.54 2.89
CA ALA A 176 4.46 11.51 3.36
C ALA A 176 3.99 12.89 3.85
N GLU A 177 4.89 13.76 4.33
CA GLU A 177 4.54 15.06 4.92
C GLU A 177 4.31 16.16 3.87
N SER A 178 4.90 16.05 2.68
CA SER A 178 4.75 17.04 1.61
C SER A 178 4.97 16.42 0.25
N VAL A 179 4.26 16.93 -0.77
CA VAL A 179 4.43 16.48 -2.16
C VAL A 179 5.86 16.79 -2.60
N PRO A 180 6.67 15.79 -3.00
CA PRO A 180 8.04 16.05 -3.44
C PRO A 180 8.07 16.86 -4.73
N THR A 181 9.15 17.61 -4.94
CA THR A 181 9.49 18.19 -6.24
C THR A 181 10.02 17.11 -7.19
N ILE A 182 9.97 17.36 -8.50
CA ILE A 182 10.50 16.38 -9.49
C ILE A 182 11.99 16.11 -9.30
N LEU A 183 12.75 17.11 -8.81
CA LEU A 183 14.17 16.97 -8.48
C LEU A 183 14.39 16.12 -7.23
N GLN A 184 13.56 16.28 -6.19
CA GLN A 184 13.61 15.40 -5.02
C GLN A 184 13.30 13.95 -5.41
N VAL A 185 12.31 13.71 -6.25
CA VAL A 185 12.03 12.36 -6.78
C VAL A 185 13.24 11.81 -7.55
N ALA A 186 13.86 12.63 -8.41
CA ALA A 186 15.02 12.24 -9.20
C ALA A 186 16.25 11.88 -8.35
N GLU A 187 16.38 12.46 -7.15
CA GLU A 187 17.41 12.13 -6.18
C GLU A 187 17.07 10.89 -5.37
N ILE A 188 15.86 10.84 -4.79
CA ILE A 188 15.43 9.74 -3.91
C ILE A 188 15.41 8.41 -4.64
N ARG A 189 15.01 8.40 -5.92
CA ARG A 189 15.00 7.19 -6.75
C ARG A 189 16.38 6.53 -6.88
N LYS A 190 17.48 7.26 -6.67
CA LYS A 190 18.84 6.70 -6.68
C LYS A 190 19.09 5.80 -5.46
N THR A 191 18.53 6.15 -4.30
CA THR A 191 18.64 5.36 -3.07
C THR A 191 17.96 4.00 -3.23
N PHE A 192 16.77 3.97 -3.83
CA PHE A 192 16.02 2.73 -4.10
C PHE A 192 16.49 2.00 -5.37
N ASP A 193 17.23 2.72 -6.22
CA ASP A 193 17.75 2.25 -7.50
C ASP A 193 16.62 1.79 -8.44
N VAL A 194 15.67 2.71 -8.66
CA VAL A 194 14.46 2.57 -9.47
C VAL A 194 14.34 3.69 -10.52
N SER A 195 13.32 3.65 -11.36
CA SER A 195 13.04 4.74 -12.32
C SER A 195 12.41 5.95 -11.62
N VAL A 196 12.54 7.14 -12.25
CA VAL A 196 11.88 8.37 -11.78
C VAL A 196 10.36 8.18 -11.73
N GLU A 197 9.81 7.57 -12.77
CA GLU A 197 8.39 7.25 -12.90
C GLU A 197 7.87 6.36 -11.75
N ALA A 198 8.55 5.26 -11.42
CA ALA A 198 8.13 4.37 -10.34
C ALA A 198 8.18 5.08 -8.97
N CYS A 199 9.28 5.79 -8.70
CA CYS A 199 9.44 6.57 -7.47
C CYS A 199 8.37 7.66 -7.34
N LEU A 200 8.05 8.34 -8.44
CA LEU A 200 7.02 9.36 -8.50
C LEU A 200 5.64 8.80 -8.16
N ILE A 201 5.25 7.70 -8.80
CA ILE A 201 3.94 7.06 -8.57
C ILE A 201 3.80 6.66 -7.10
N ARG A 202 4.83 6.02 -6.52
CA ARG A 202 4.79 5.65 -5.09
C ARG A 202 4.71 6.88 -4.19
N SER A 203 5.43 7.94 -4.51
CA SER A 203 5.39 9.20 -3.73
C SER A 203 3.99 9.82 -3.72
N ILE A 204 3.31 9.85 -4.87
CA ILE A 204 1.95 10.41 -4.97
C ILE A 204 0.91 9.53 -4.27
N LYS A 205 1.06 8.20 -4.32
CA LYS A 205 0.18 7.29 -3.55
C LYS A 205 0.25 7.54 -2.04
N LEU A 206 1.39 8.01 -1.53
CA LEU A 206 1.62 8.33 -0.13
C LEU A 206 1.37 9.81 0.22
N ALA A 207 1.07 10.65 -0.78
CA ALA A 207 0.97 12.08 -0.58
C ALA A 207 -0.24 12.43 0.29
N THR A 208 -0.01 13.27 1.30
CA THR A 208 -1.06 13.80 2.19
C THR A 208 -1.60 15.16 1.74
N SER A 209 -1.40 15.49 0.47
CA SER A 209 -1.80 16.77 -0.12
C SER A 209 -2.23 16.57 -1.57
N PRO A 210 -3.16 17.40 -2.07
CA PRO A 210 -3.65 17.34 -3.45
C PRO A 210 -2.53 17.31 -4.48
N SER A 211 -2.36 16.19 -5.16
CA SER A 211 -1.36 16.04 -6.22
C SER A 211 -1.64 14.82 -7.07
N ALA A 212 -1.11 14.78 -8.29
CA ALA A 212 -1.13 13.59 -9.15
C ALA A 212 0.20 13.41 -9.87
N ALA A 213 0.58 12.15 -10.09
CA ALA A 213 1.61 11.78 -11.05
C ALA A 213 0.98 11.65 -12.43
N PHE A 214 1.64 12.11 -13.48
CA PHE A 214 1.22 11.87 -14.86
C PHE A 214 2.39 11.37 -15.72
N CYS A 215 2.04 10.67 -16.79
CA CYS A 215 2.91 10.45 -17.94
C CYS A 215 2.20 10.98 -19.19
N ALA A 216 2.96 11.63 -20.07
CA ALA A 216 2.48 12.09 -21.36
C ALA A 216 3.48 11.75 -22.46
N SER A 217 2.96 11.41 -23.62
CA SER A 217 3.76 11.13 -24.81
C SER A 217 3.42 12.08 -25.94
N TYR A 218 4.40 12.36 -26.80
CA TYR A 218 4.23 13.27 -27.92
C TYR A 218 3.57 12.54 -29.10
N HIS A 219 2.46 13.06 -29.58
CA HIS A 219 1.76 12.60 -30.76
C HIS A 219 2.15 13.46 -31.97
N GLN A 220 2.78 12.85 -32.97
CA GLN A 220 3.31 13.57 -34.13
C GLN A 220 2.23 14.09 -35.07
N ASP A 221 1.07 13.41 -35.13
CA ASP A 221 -0.02 13.73 -36.06
C ASP A 221 -0.65 15.10 -35.79
N ASP A 222 -0.78 15.47 -34.52
CA ASP A 222 -1.37 16.72 -34.03
C ASP A 222 -0.36 17.62 -33.29
N GLY A 223 0.87 17.14 -33.10
CA GLY A 223 1.97 17.90 -32.52
C GLY A 223 1.79 18.24 -31.04
N VAL A 224 1.07 17.41 -30.30
CA VAL A 224 0.70 17.66 -28.89
C VAL A 224 1.24 16.57 -27.97
N TYR A 225 1.50 16.94 -26.71
CA TYR A 225 1.67 15.95 -25.64
C TYR A 225 0.31 15.49 -25.13
N ARG A 226 0.06 14.18 -25.14
CA ARG A 226 -1.18 13.57 -24.67
C ARG A 226 -0.92 12.80 -23.39
N VAL A 227 -1.82 12.92 -22.42
CA VAL A 227 -1.74 12.20 -21.14
C VAL A 227 -1.97 10.72 -21.39
N ASP A 228 -0.94 9.91 -21.19
CA ASP A 228 -1.03 8.45 -21.27
C ASP A 228 -1.80 7.91 -20.06
N TYR A 229 -1.43 8.39 -18.86
CA TYR A 229 -2.10 8.07 -17.61
C TYR A 229 -1.90 9.17 -16.57
N ILE A 230 -2.78 9.17 -15.57
CA ILE A 230 -2.69 10.04 -14.40
C ILE A 230 -3.08 9.25 -13.14
N ILE A 231 -2.30 9.42 -12.07
CA ILE A 231 -2.47 8.74 -10.79
C ILE A 231 -2.59 9.80 -9.71
N PRO A 232 -3.82 10.10 -9.24
CA PRO A 232 -4.03 11.07 -8.18
C PRO A 232 -3.67 10.51 -6.80
N ALA A 233 -3.31 11.41 -5.89
CA ALA A 233 -3.23 11.13 -4.47
C ALA A 233 -4.59 10.64 -3.96
N PRO A 234 -4.63 9.66 -3.04
CA PRO A 234 -5.88 9.15 -2.48
C PRO A 234 -6.76 10.27 -1.92
N GLY A 235 -8.04 10.29 -2.32
CA GLY A 235 -8.99 11.31 -1.86
C GLY A 235 -8.96 12.64 -2.62
N TRP A 236 -8.17 12.74 -3.70
CA TRP A 236 -8.17 13.92 -4.57
C TRP A 236 -8.84 13.67 -5.94
N PRO A 237 -9.94 14.38 -6.28
CA PRO A 237 -10.57 14.29 -7.60
C PRO A 237 -9.80 15.12 -8.64
N CYS A 238 -8.71 14.56 -9.18
CA CYS A 238 -7.89 15.24 -10.19
C CYS A 238 -8.70 15.58 -11.46
N PRO A 239 -8.59 16.82 -11.99
CA PRO A 239 -9.40 17.29 -13.12
C PRO A 239 -8.96 16.76 -14.48
N ILE A 240 -7.67 16.41 -14.64
CA ILE A 240 -7.08 15.92 -15.89
C ILE A 240 -7.41 14.44 -16.06
N ARG A 241 -7.69 14.02 -17.30
CA ARG A 241 -7.98 12.61 -17.63
C ARG A 241 -7.00 12.08 -18.67
N PRO A 242 -6.75 10.75 -18.68
CA PRO A 242 -6.03 10.10 -19.77
C PRO A 242 -6.66 10.44 -21.12
N GLY A 243 -5.82 10.69 -22.13
CA GLY A 243 -6.22 11.08 -23.49
C GLY A 243 -6.38 12.58 -23.71
N GLU A 244 -6.45 13.41 -22.65
CA GLU A 244 -6.41 14.87 -22.77
C GLU A 244 -5.00 15.34 -23.17
N SER A 245 -4.91 16.48 -23.85
CA SER A 245 -3.65 17.05 -24.33
C SER A 245 -3.22 18.24 -23.49
N PHE A 246 -1.92 18.34 -23.23
CA PHE A 246 -1.30 19.56 -22.71
C PHE A 246 -1.15 20.61 -23.82
N THR A 247 -0.94 21.86 -23.44
CA THR A 247 -0.69 22.93 -24.40
C THR A 247 0.66 22.74 -25.10
N ASN A 248 0.72 23.01 -26.41
CA ASN A 248 1.92 22.81 -27.22
C ASN A 248 3.12 23.68 -26.79
N ASP A 249 2.86 24.85 -26.23
CA ASP A 249 3.87 25.77 -25.69
C ASP A 249 3.84 25.79 -24.14
N GLY A 250 3.43 24.68 -23.53
CA GLY A 250 3.31 24.54 -22.07
C GLY A 250 4.56 23.98 -21.39
N VAL A 251 4.46 23.84 -20.07
CA VAL A 251 5.51 23.29 -19.19
C VAL A 251 5.93 21.90 -19.66
N VAL A 252 4.97 21.08 -20.09
CA VAL A 252 5.25 19.70 -20.53
C VAL A 252 6.11 19.65 -21.79
N SER A 253 5.90 20.54 -22.76
CA SER A 253 6.66 20.53 -24.03
C SER A 253 8.08 21.08 -23.88
N GLU A 254 8.35 21.91 -22.87
CA GLU A 254 9.68 22.41 -22.55
C GLU A 254 10.65 21.29 -22.08
N ALA A 255 10.14 20.19 -21.54
CA ALA A 255 10.90 19.00 -21.16
C ALA A 255 11.33 18.15 -22.39
N SER A 256 11.95 18.83 -23.36
CA SER A 256 12.19 18.38 -24.74
C SER A 256 13.31 17.34 -24.91
N ALA A 257 14.07 17.02 -23.86
CA ALA A 257 15.16 16.06 -23.89
C ALA A 257 15.18 15.15 -22.65
N ILE A 258 15.82 13.98 -22.78
CA ILE A 258 15.94 13.03 -21.67
C ILE A 258 16.71 13.68 -20.52
N GLY A 259 16.12 13.68 -19.33
CA GLY A 259 16.66 14.27 -18.11
C GLY A 259 16.42 15.78 -17.96
N PHE A 260 15.88 16.45 -18.98
CA PHE A 260 15.52 17.87 -18.86
C PHE A 260 14.28 18.00 -17.99
N THR A 261 14.25 19.03 -17.15
CA THR A 261 13.12 19.33 -16.27
C THR A 261 12.48 20.65 -16.67
N SER A 262 11.16 20.73 -16.59
CA SER A 262 10.44 22.01 -16.65
C SER A 262 9.51 22.14 -15.46
N ILE A 263 9.30 23.40 -15.03
CA ILE A 263 8.51 23.77 -13.88
C ILE A 263 7.76 25.05 -14.21
N GLY A 264 6.43 25.03 -14.10
CA GLY A 264 5.61 26.21 -14.36
C GLY A 264 4.17 26.01 -13.92
N ASP A 265 3.34 27.02 -14.14
CA ASP A 265 1.92 26.97 -13.82
C ASP A 265 1.10 26.92 -15.12
N GLU A 266 0.14 26.00 -15.19
CA GLU A 266 -0.79 25.89 -16.30
C GLU A 266 -2.24 26.07 -15.84
N ASP A 267 -3.06 26.69 -16.69
CA ASP A 267 -4.51 26.74 -16.48
C ASP A 267 -5.14 25.46 -17.00
N VAL A 268 -5.87 24.77 -16.12
CA VAL A 268 -6.69 23.62 -16.49
C VAL A 268 -8.12 23.89 -16.04
N ARG A 269 -8.96 24.24 -17.01
CA ARG A 269 -10.40 24.54 -16.81
C ARG A 269 -10.63 25.72 -15.85
N GLY A 270 -9.88 26.80 -16.02
CA GLY A 270 -10.03 28.04 -15.24
C GLY A 270 -9.47 27.95 -13.81
N LYS A 271 -8.61 26.97 -13.56
CA LYS A 271 -7.89 26.80 -12.28
C LYS A 271 -6.41 26.63 -12.58
N SER A 272 -5.58 27.26 -11.74
CA SER A 272 -4.13 27.19 -11.89
C SER A 272 -3.55 25.96 -11.19
N TYR A 273 -2.70 25.23 -11.90
CA TYR A 273 -1.96 24.09 -11.38
C TYR A 273 -0.48 24.25 -11.63
N ARG A 274 0.31 23.98 -10.59
CA ARG A 274 1.75 23.85 -10.69
C ARG A 274 2.08 22.49 -11.31
N ILE A 275 2.87 22.52 -12.37
CA ILE A 275 3.41 21.34 -13.06
C ILE A 275 4.92 21.33 -12.87
N GLU A 276 5.45 20.17 -12.48
CA GLU A 276 6.89 19.88 -12.44
C GLU A 276 7.13 18.57 -13.16
N CYS A 277 7.93 18.58 -14.23
CA CYS A 277 8.08 17.41 -15.08
C CYS A 277 9.53 17.17 -15.51
N MET A 278 9.78 15.96 -16.03
CA MET A 278 11.07 15.51 -16.53
C MET A 278 10.88 14.68 -17.80
N GLY A 279 11.72 14.95 -18.81
CA GLY A 279 11.80 14.14 -20.03
C GLY A 279 12.45 12.78 -19.77
N LEU A 280 11.84 11.71 -20.26
CA LEU A 280 12.32 10.32 -20.18
C LEU A 280 12.57 9.74 -21.57
N ALA A 281 13.21 8.58 -21.60
CA ALA A 281 13.39 7.83 -22.85
C ALA A 281 12.06 7.62 -23.58
N PRO A 282 12.03 7.84 -24.91
CA PRO A 282 10.82 7.67 -25.71
C PRO A 282 10.33 6.22 -25.69
N TYR A 283 9.08 6.02 -26.05
CA TYR A 283 8.58 4.67 -26.35
C TYR A 283 9.35 4.05 -27.53
N PRO A 284 9.47 2.71 -27.60
CA PRO A 284 10.07 2.05 -28.74
C PRO A 284 9.46 2.52 -30.06
N GLY A 285 10.29 2.95 -31.01
CA GLY A 285 9.85 3.48 -32.30
C GLY A 285 9.61 4.99 -32.34
N ASN A 286 9.56 5.67 -31.18
CA ASN A 286 9.41 7.13 -31.11
C ASN A 286 10.76 7.83 -30.92
N LEU A 287 10.88 9.04 -31.47
CA LEU A 287 12.07 9.89 -31.35
C LEU A 287 11.93 10.94 -30.24
N VAL A 288 10.71 11.33 -29.92
CA VAL A 288 10.42 12.43 -28.99
C VAL A 288 10.29 11.87 -27.57
N PRO A 289 11.01 12.43 -26.58
CA PRO A 289 10.90 12.03 -25.18
C PRO A 289 9.45 12.04 -24.71
N ARG A 290 9.09 11.00 -23.95
CA ARG A 290 7.90 11.05 -23.09
C ARG A 290 8.22 11.85 -21.84
N VAL A 291 7.22 12.42 -21.19
CA VAL A 291 7.38 13.29 -20.04
C VAL A 291 6.63 12.69 -18.86
N VAL A 292 7.28 12.62 -17.70
CA VAL A 292 6.62 12.29 -16.43
C VAL A 292 6.65 13.50 -15.52
N GLY A 293 5.61 13.70 -14.74
CA GLY A 293 5.56 14.86 -13.86
C GLY A 293 4.53 14.78 -12.76
N ILE A 294 4.61 15.80 -11.91
CA ILE A 294 3.70 16.06 -10.80
C ILE A 294 2.83 17.22 -11.20
N ILE A 295 1.54 17.11 -10.93
CA ILE A 295 0.60 18.23 -10.95
C ILE A 295 0.05 18.45 -9.55
N ARG A 296 0.01 19.71 -9.11
CA ARG A 296 -0.59 20.12 -7.83
C ARG A 296 -1.37 21.43 -8.01
N PRO A 297 -2.52 21.59 -7.36
CA PRO A 297 -3.30 22.81 -7.46
C PRO A 297 -2.57 23.96 -6.74
N ASN A 298 -2.60 25.16 -7.34
CA ASN A 298 -2.11 26.36 -6.66
C ASN A 298 -3.14 26.92 -5.66
N ASP A 299 -4.42 26.71 -5.95
CA ASP A 299 -5.53 27.12 -5.10
C ASP A 299 -6.02 25.99 -4.20
N ALA A 300 -6.69 26.37 -3.09
CA ALA A 300 -7.36 25.40 -2.24
C ALA A 300 -8.38 24.59 -3.05
N THR A 301 -8.36 23.27 -2.87
CA THR A 301 -9.24 22.34 -3.57
C THR A 301 -9.81 21.32 -2.60
N GLU A 302 -10.89 20.66 -3.01
CA GLU A 302 -11.48 19.58 -2.23
C GLU A 302 -10.47 18.44 -2.09
N PHE A 303 -10.18 18.10 -0.84
CA PHE A 303 -9.28 17.02 -0.49
C PHE A 303 -9.73 16.43 0.83
N THR A 304 -10.10 15.15 0.80
CA THR A 304 -10.51 14.43 2.00
C THR A 304 -9.61 13.23 2.15
N GLN A 305 -8.52 13.40 2.90
CA GLN A 305 -7.66 12.28 3.25
C GLN A 305 -8.02 11.77 4.64
N PRO A 306 -8.27 10.46 4.78
CA PRO A 306 -8.21 9.81 6.08
C PRO A 306 -6.80 9.97 6.66
N SER A 307 -6.64 10.60 7.81
CA SER A 307 -5.33 10.80 8.46
C SER A 307 -5.24 10.07 9.79
N LEU A 308 -4.12 9.38 10.04
CA LEU A 308 -3.81 8.81 11.34
C LEU A 308 -3.60 9.94 12.36
N THR A 309 -4.32 9.89 13.48
CA THR A 309 -4.15 10.88 14.56
C THR A 309 -3.13 10.38 15.58
N GLU A 310 -2.08 11.15 15.85
CA GLU A 310 -1.12 10.86 16.94
C GLU A 310 -1.30 11.85 18.09
N VAL A 311 -1.44 11.35 19.32
CA VAL A 311 -1.65 12.19 20.52
C VAL A 311 -0.78 11.75 21.68
N VAL A 312 -0.47 12.69 22.57
CA VAL A 312 0.07 12.36 23.90
C VAL A 312 -1.11 12.07 24.84
N GLY A 313 -1.15 10.88 25.44
CA GLY A 313 -2.24 10.46 26.32
C GLY A 313 -2.21 8.99 26.74
N ASP A 314 -3.20 8.59 27.52
CA ASP A 314 -3.38 7.21 27.99
C ASP A 314 -4.42 6.49 27.13
N VAL A 315 -3.98 5.51 26.33
CA VAL A 315 -4.86 4.71 25.47
C VAL A 315 -5.89 3.89 26.26
N LEU A 316 -5.66 3.62 27.56
CA LEU A 316 -6.67 2.98 28.42
C LEU A 316 -7.88 3.90 28.67
N LYS A 317 -7.76 5.19 28.33
CA LYS A 317 -8.82 6.21 28.39
C LYS A 317 -9.00 6.84 27.01
N PRO A 318 -9.51 6.09 26.01
CA PRO A 318 -9.56 6.54 24.63
C PRO A 318 -10.44 7.78 24.46
N HIS A 319 -9.89 8.80 23.82
CA HIS A 319 -10.57 10.05 23.46
C HIS A 319 -11.72 9.80 22.49
N GLY A 320 -12.72 10.68 22.52
CA GLY A 320 -13.87 10.65 21.62
C GLY A 320 -15.08 9.87 22.16
N SER A 321 -16.18 9.95 21.42
CA SER A 321 -17.47 9.34 21.74
C SER A 321 -17.78 8.15 20.83
N GLY A 322 -18.73 7.31 21.27
CA GLY A 322 -19.17 6.11 20.55
C GLY A 322 -18.37 4.86 20.91
N PRO A 323 -18.62 3.74 20.20
CA PRO A 323 -17.87 2.51 20.37
C PRO A 323 -16.38 2.71 20.08
N ARG A 324 -15.50 2.14 20.91
CA ARG A 324 -14.04 2.31 20.84
C ARG A 324 -13.35 0.97 20.98
N LEU A 325 -12.49 0.63 20.02
CA LEU A 325 -11.72 -0.61 20.01
C LEU A 325 -10.25 -0.31 20.33
N ILE A 326 -9.81 -0.69 21.53
CA ILE A 326 -8.40 -0.59 21.94
C ILE A 326 -7.64 -1.78 21.36
N ALA A 327 -6.84 -1.55 20.33
CA ALA A 327 -6.04 -2.59 19.69
C ALA A 327 -4.59 -2.53 20.17
N HIS A 328 -4.03 -3.67 20.58
CA HIS A 328 -2.66 -3.75 21.05
C HIS A 328 -2.00 -5.09 20.74
N VAL A 329 -0.67 -5.09 20.69
CA VAL A 329 0.13 -6.27 20.38
C VAL A 329 0.37 -7.12 21.62
N VAL A 330 0.11 -8.41 21.49
CA VAL A 330 0.41 -9.45 22.48
C VAL A 330 1.36 -10.52 21.89
N PRO A 331 2.16 -11.19 22.74
CA PRO A 331 3.04 -12.26 22.29
C PRO A 331 2.29 -13.58 22.03
N ASN A 332 2.79 -14.38 21.09
CA ASN A 332 2.32 -15.73 20.81
C ASN A 332 2.71 -16.72 21.92
N THR A 333 2.08 -16.59 23.08
CA THR A 333 2.35 -17.43 24.25
C THR A 333 1.05 -17.87 24.92
N PRO A 334 1.00 -19.11 25.47
CA PRO A 334 -0.26 -19.74 25.85
C PRO A 334 -0.90 -19.20 27.13
N ALA A 335 -0.19 -18.42 27.97
CA ALA A 335 -0.79 -17.83 29.18
C ALA A 335 0.05 -16.72 29.86
N GLN A 336 1.05 -16.13 29.17
CA GLN A 336 2.00 -15.21 29.82
C GLN A 336 2.29 -14.00 28.94
N TRP A 337 1.70 -12.87 29.30
CA TRP A 337 2.23 -11.58 28.85
C TRP A 337 3.41 -11.18 29.75
N GLY A 338 4.44 -10.59 29.15
CA GLY A 338 5.61 -10.11 29.89
C GLY A 338 5.21 -9.13 31.01
N GLY A 339 6.06 -8.99 32.03
CA GLY A 339 5.78 -8.14 33.21
C GLY A 339 5.94 -6.63 32.99
N ARG A 340 6.12 -6.16 31.75
CA ARG A 340 6.34 -4.76 31.38
C ARG A 340 5.61 -4.44 30.08
N GLY A 341 5.28 -3.17 29.86
CA GLY A 341 4.62 -2.68 28.64
C GLY A 341 3.09 -2.68 28.71
N PHE A 342 2.45 -2.39 27.58
CA PHE A 342 1.01 -2.11 27.54
C PHE A 342 0.13 -3.31 27.89
N ALA A 343 0.42 -4.52 27.37
CA ALA A 343 -0.34 -5.73 27.70
C ALA A 343 -0.36 -6.00 29.23
N HIS A 344 0.73 -5.71 29.93
CA HIS A 344 0.78 -5.78 31.38
C HIS A 344 -0.13 -4.75 32.05
N GLN A 345 -0.20 -3.52 31.52
CA GLN A 345 -1.11 -2.49 32.03
C GLN A 345 -2.57 -2.87 31.82
N VAL A 346 -2.93 -3.47 30.68
CA VAL A 346 -4.28 -4.01 30.42
C VAL A 346 -4.61 -5.07 31.46
N LYS A 347 -3.73 -6.06 31.67
CA LYS A 347 -3.92 -7.11 32.69
C LYS A 347 -4.11 -6.54 34.10
N LYS A 348 -3.41 -5.46 34.46
CA LYS A 348 -3.49 -4.83 35.78
C LYS A 348 -4.81 -4.06 35.99
N HIS A 349 -5.25 -3.30 34.98
CA HIS A 349 -6.41 -2.41 35.10
C HIS A 349 -7.74 -3.07 34.69
N PHE A 350 -7.69 -4.11 33.86
CA PHE A 350 -8.84 -4.84 33.34
C PHE A 350 -8.63 -6.37 33.46
N PRO A 351 -8.63 -6.92 34.70
CA PRO A 351 -8.42 -8.35 34.92
C PRO A 351 -9.43 -9.23 34.18
N GLU A 352 -10.67 -8.78 34.03
CA GLU A 352 -11.75 -9.49 33.34
C GLU A 352 -11.47 -9.67 31.84
N VAL A 353 -10.87 -8.67 31.19
CA VAL A 353 -10.45 -8.74 29.78
C VAL A 353 -9.33 -9.76 29.61
N TRP A 354 -8.39 -9.79 30.56
CA TRP A 354 -7.35 -10.80 30.59
C TRP A 354 -7.90 -12.21 30.82
N ASP A 355 -8.88 -12.37 31.69
CA ASP A 355 -9.52 -13.65 31.97
C ASP A 355 -10.27 -14.19 30.76
N GLN A 356 -10.95 -13.33 30.01
CA GLN A 356 -11.58 -13.69 28.75
C GLN A 356 -10.52 -14.19 27.74
N TYR A 357 -9.47 -13.41 27.49
CA TYR A 357 -8.38 -13.82 26.60
C TYR A 357 -7.80 -15.18 27.02
N ARG A 358 -7.51 -15.36 28.32
CA ARG A 358 -7.00 -16.64 28.83
C ARG A 358 -7.97 -17.79 28.60
N SER A 359 -9.27 -17.59 28.78
CA SER A 359 -10.25 -18.66 28.57
C SER A 359 -10.27 -19.11 27.10
N GLU A 360 -10.11 -18.17 26.16
CA GLU A 360 -10.10 -18.44 24.72
C GLU A 360 -8.78 -19.09 24.26
N THR A 361 -7.64 -18.77 24.90
CA THR A 361 -6.34 -19.35 24.53
C THR A 361 -5.95 -20.60 25.31
N ALA A 362 -6.30 -20.68 26.60
CA ALA A 362 -5.91 -21.78 27.48
C ALA A 362 -6.83 -23.00 27.33
N ALA A 363 -8.09 -22.83 26.89
CA ALA A 363 -8.99 -23.95 26.62
C ALA A 363 -8.52 -24.87 25.47
N VAL A 364 -7.48 -24.46 24.72
CA VAL A 364 -7.02 -25.16 23.51
C VAL A 364 -5.64 -25.81 23.67
N ASP A 365 -4.93 -25.62 24.80
CA ASP A 365 -3.55 -26.12 25.02
C ASP A 365 -2.56 -25.76 23.86
N GLN A 366 -2.92 -24.77 23.05
CA GLN A 366 -2.22 -24.38 21.84
C GLN A 366 -1.68 -22.96 21.97
N ILE A 367 -0.46 -22.77 21.50
CA ILE A 367 0.16 -21.46 21.39
C ILE A 367 -0.64 -20.65 20.36
N PRO A 368 -1.16 -19.46 20.71
CA PRO A 368 -1.87 -18.61 19.75
C PRO A 368 -1.02 -18.35 18.51
N ALA A 369 -1.60 -18.52 17.32
CA ALA A 369 -0.86 -18.34 16.08
C ALA A 369 -0.62 -16.85 15.81
N LEU A 370 0.55 -16.54 15.25
CA LEU A 370 0.84 -15.19 14.77
C LEU A 370 -0.20 -14.79 13.71
N GLY A 371 -0.71 -13.57 13.82
CA GLY A 371 -1.76 -13.03 12.95
C GLY A 371 -3.17 -13.20 13.49
N GLN A 372 -3.38 -13.90 14.62
CA GLN A 372 -4.71 -14.02 15.23
C GLN A 372 -5.07 -12.81 16.08
N VAL A 373 -6.36 -12.47 16.12
CA VAL A 373 -6.90 -11.43 17.00
C VAL A 373 -7.99 -12.02 17.89
N TYR A 374 -7.87 -11.78 19.19
CA TYR A 374 -8.92 -12.11 20.17
C TYR A 374 -9.58 -10.82 20.63
N ILE A 375 -10.91 -10.78 20.66
CA ILE A 375 -11.65 -9.53 20.93
C ILE A 375 -12.56 -9.71 22.12
N GLY A 376 -12.29 -8.92 23.17
CA GLY A 376 -13.09 -8.89 24.39
C GLY A 376 -13.86 -7.58 24.53
N ALA A 377 -15.15 -7.65 24.84
CA ALA A 377 -15.95 -6.48 25.15
C ALA A 377 -15.73 -6.06 26.61
N HIS A 378 -15.54 -4.76 26.83
CA HIS A 378 -15.50 -4.13 28.14
C HIS A 378 -16.66 -3.12 28.26
N GLY A 379 -17.02 -2.73 29.48
CA GLY A 379 -18.10 -1.79 29.73
C GLY A 379 -17.89 -0.43 29.04
N ASN A 380 -18.95 0.38 28.98
CA ASN A 380 -18.91 1.76 28.47
C ASN A 380 -18.54 1.88 26.97
N GLY A 381 -18.89 0.87 26.17
CA GLY A 381 -18.65 0.87 24.72
C GLY A 381 -17.17 0.77 24.36
N ILE A 382 -16.34 0.18 25.21
CA ILE A 382 -14.92 -0.08 24.95
C ILE A 382 -14.75 -1.57 24.69
N SER A 383 -14.02 -1.94 23.65
CA SER A 383 -13.60 -3.32 23.40
C SER A 383 -12.08 -3.37 23.30
N PHE A 384 -11.50 -4.53 23.55
CA PHE A 384 -10.06 -4.77 23.40
C PHE A 384 -9.81 -5.78 22.29
N ALA A 385 -8.88 -5.47 21.39
CA ALA A 385 -8.36 -6.39 20.39
C ALA A 385 -6.92 -6.78 20.75
N HIS A 386 -6.74 -8.05 21.12
CA HIS A 386 -5.46 -8.67 21.43
C HIS A 386 -4.84 -9.22 20.16
N MET A 387 -3.93 -8.45 19.54
CA MET A 387 -3.28 -8.79 18.27
C MET A 387 -2.05 -9.64 18.51
N VAL A 388 -2.09 -10.93 18.16
CA VAL A 388 -0.96 -11.85 18.31
C VAL A 388 0.05 -11.59 17.20
N ALA A 389 0.91 -10.59 17.39
CA ALA A 389 1.86 -10.13 16.37
C ALA A 389 3.32 -10.13 16.85
N GLN A 390 3.62 -10.71 18.01
CA GLN A 390 4.97 -10.73 18.57
C GLN A 390 5.45 -12.16 18.89
N LYS A 391 6.66 -12.51 18.43
CA LYS A 391 7.37 -13.77 18.71
C LYS A 391 7.92 -13.77 20.15
N GLY A 392 7.19 -14.41 21.08
CA GLY A 392 7.53 -14.52 22.50
C GLY A 392 7.66 -13.17 23.22
N TYR A 393 8.26 -13.15 24.41
CA TYR A 393 8.57 -11.93 25.17
C TYR A 393 9.98 -11.97 25.83
N GLY A 394 10.50 -10.82 26.25
CA GLY A 394 11.83 -10.68 26.89
C GLY A 394 12.86 -9.91 26.06
N ALA A 395 14.06 -9.70 26.62
CA ALA A 395 15.14 -9.03 25.90
C ALA A 395 15.63 -9.88 24.71
N THR A 396 15.95 -9.24 23.59
CA THR A 396 16.56 -9.87 22.42
C THR A 396 17.25 -8.80 21.58
N LYS A 397 18.19 -9.22 20.73
CA LYS A 397 18.80 -8.34 19.72
C LYS A 397 18.00 -8.31 18.40
N ASN A 398 17.10 -9.26 18.18
CA ASN A 398 16.35 -9.41 16.93
C ASN A 398 14.94 -8.82 17.06
N GLN A 399 14.35 -8.36 15.95
CA GLN A 399 12.96 -7.92 15.91
C GLN A 399 12.03 -9.07 16.37
N ARG A 400 11.15 -8.82 17.35
CA ARG A 400 10.14 -9.80 17.79
C ARG A 400 8.79 -9.58 17.16
N LEU A 401 8.45 -8.32 16.89
CA LEU A 401 7.21 -8.03 16.19
C LEU A 401 7.32 -8.55 14.76
N SER A 402 6.31 -9.29 14.30
CA SER A 402 6.20 -9.72 12.91
C SER A 402 5.30 -8.73 12.18
N TYR A 403 5.83 -8.03 11.17
CA TYR A 403 5.05 -7.13 10.35
C TYR A 403 3.95 -7.87 9.60
N ALA A 404 4.25 -9.07 9.09
CA ALA A 404 3.26 -9.90 8.40
C ALA A 404 2.08 -10.26 9.33
N ALA A 405 2.39 -10.67 10.57
CA ALA A 405 1.38 -10.96 11.58
C ALA A 405 0.61 -9.70 11.99
N PHE A 406 1.29 -8.57 12.13
CA PHE A 406 0.68 -7.30 12.49
C PHE A 406 -0.31 -6.83 11.42
N ALA A 407 0.05 -6.90 10.14
CA ALA A 407 -0.84 -6.58 9.03
C ALA A 407 -2.08 -7.48 9.00
N ALA A 408 -1.91 -8.80 9.19
CA ALA A 408 -3.03 -9.74 9.29
C ALA A 408 -3.97 -9.42 10.46
N CYS A 409 -3.41 -9.00 11.60
CA CYS A 409 -4.20 -8.57 12.75
C CYS A 409 -4.95 -7.26 12.46
N LEU A 410 -4.32 -6.28 11.82
CA LEU A 410 -4.97 -5.01 11.47
C LEU A 410 -6.17 -5.22 10.54
N SER A 411 -6.09 -6.18 9.61
CA SER A 411 -7.22 -6.55 8.75
C SER A 411 -8.43 -7.02 9.56
N GLN A 412 -8.22 -7.91 10.55
CA GLN A 412 -9.30 -8.37 11.44
C GLN A 412 -9.82 -7.27 12.36
N VAL A 413 -8.92 -6.41 12.87
CA VAL A 413 -9.30 -5.24 13.67
C VAL A 413 -10.17 -4.28 12.86
N ARG A 414 -9.83 -4.04 11.58
CA ARG A 414 -10.66 -3.24 10.67
C ARG A 414 -12.05 -3.82 10.54
N GLU A 415 -12.15 -5.10 10.20
CA GLU A 415 -13.43 -5.79 10.00
C GLU A 415 -14.31 -5.65 11.24
N LYS A 416 -13.74 -5.90 12.43
CA LYS A 416 -14.50 -5.73 13.68
C LYS A 416 -14.88 -4.28 13.94
N ALA A 417 -13.96 -3.34 13.74
CA ALA A 417 -14.23 -1.92 13.96
C ALA A 417 -15.37 -1.41 13.07
N LEU A 418 -15.40 -1.81 11.80
CA LEU A 418 -16.49 -1.50 10.87
C LEU A 418 -17.81 -2.17 11.30
N GLU A 419 -17.76 -3.45 11.70
CA GLU A 419 -18.93 -4.20 12.17
C GLU A 419 -19.63 -3.51 13.35
N ILE A 420 -18.86 -3.04 14.33
CA ILE A 420 -19.41 -2.42 15.56
C ILE A 420 -19.47 -0.88 15.49
N GLY A 421 -19.08 -0.28 14.37
CA GLY A 421 -19.00 1.18 14.20
C GLY A 421 -18.01 1.87 15.15
N ALA A 422 -16.91 1.19 15.52
CA ALA A 422 -15.93 1.71 16.46
C ALA A 422 -14.79 2.51 15.81
N SER A 423 -14.26 3.50 16.54
CA SER A 423 -12.92 4.01 16.29
C SER A 423 -11.86 3.11 16.91
N VAL A 424 -10.69 3.02 16.29
CA VAL A 424 -9.56 2.23 16.79
C VAL A 424 -8.59 3.12 17.56
N HIS A 425 -8.14 2.64 18.70
CA HIS A 425 -7.20 3.32 19.58
C HIS A 425 -6.04 2.38 19.91
N MET A 426 -4.80 2.84 19.71
CA MET A 426 -3.62 1.97 19.85
C MET A 426 -2.52 2.68 20.63
N PRO A 427 -1.77 2.00 21.52
CA PRO A 427 -0.50 2.53 21.97
C PRO A 427 0.47 2.58 20.79
N ARG A 428 1.50 3.43 20.84
CA ARG A 428 2.62 3.33 19.90
C ARG A 428 3.26 1.94 20.00
N VAL A 429 3.24 1.20 18.89
CA VAL A 429 3.71 -0.18 18.77
C VAL A 429 5.15 -0.20 18.24
N GLY A 430 5.93 -1.23 18.58
CA GLY A 430 7.26 -1.43 18.00
C GLY A 430 8.39 -0.61 18.66
N THR A 431 8.05 0.47 19.36
CA THR A 431 9.00 1.25 20.18
C THR A 431 9.24 0.53 21.52
N GLY A 432 10.39 -0.14 21.69
CA GLY A 432 10.76 -0.87 22.91
C GLY A 432 11.32 -2.26 22.61
N HIS A 433 10.94 -3.27 23.40
CA HIS A 433 11.47 -4.65 23.31
C HIS A 433 11.15 -5.40 22.00
N GLY A 434 10.27 -4.85 21.14
CA GLY A 434 9.84 -5.45 19.88
C GLY A 434 10.76 -5.18 18.69
N GLY A 435 11.55 -4.09 18.74
CA GLY A 435 12.60 -3.78 17.76
C GLY A 435 12.13 -3.36 16.35
N ALA A 436 10.84 -3.06 16.15
CA ALA A 436 10.30 -2.74 14.83
C ALA A 436 10.46 -1.24 14.48
N ASN A 437 10.58 -0.96 13.19
CA ASN A 437 10.61 0.40 12.63
C ASN A 437 9.20 1.01 12.70
N TRP A 438 9.09 2.15 13.38
CA TRP A 438 7.82 2.87 13.54
C TRP A 438 7.24 3.35 12.21
N ASP A 439 8.07 3.73 11.24
CA ASP A 439 7.57 4.25 9.96
C ASP A 439 6.83 3.17 9.17
N VAL A 440 7.35 1.94 9.17
CA VAL A 440 6.66 0.76 8.59
C VAL A 440 5.35 0.49 9.32
N ILE A 441 5.35 0.53 10.66
CA ILE A 441 4.14 0.32 11.48
C ILE A 441 3.10 1.39 11.21
N LYS A 442 3.51 2.65 11.12
CA LYS A 442 2.64 3.80 10.88
C LYS A 442 1.97 3.69 9.52
N GLU A 443 2.72 3.35 8.48
CA GLU A 443 2.19 3.14 7.13
C GLU A 443 1.24 1.94 7.08
N LEU A 444 1.56 0.84 7.76
CA LEU A 444 0.65 -0.32 7.89
C LEU A 444 -0.68 0.06 8.56
N ILE A 445 -0.64 0.83 9.64
CA ILE A 445 -1.85 1.32 10.32
C ILE A 445 -2.67 2.21 9.38
N ALA A 446 -2.01 3.10 8.64
CA ALA A 446 -2.68 3.99 7.70
C ALA A 446 -3.38 3.19 6.59
N GLU A 447 -2.66 2.31 5.88
CA GLU A 447 -3.20 1.54 4.76
C GLU A 447 -4.30 0.54 5.19
N GLU A 448 -4.13 -0.14 6.34
CA GLU A 448 -5.06 -1.20 6.74
C GLU A 448 -6.30 -0.72 7.50
N LEU A 449 -6.21 0.42 8.21
CA LEU A 449 -7.32 0.96 9.00
C LEU A 449 -7.85 2.28 8.42
N VAL A 450 -6.99 3.30 8.40
CA VAL A 450 -7.37 4.69 8.14
C VAL A 450 -7.87 4.86 6.71
N ASP A 451 -7.06 4.44 5.74
CA ASP A 451 -7.40 4.48 4.32
C ASP A 451 -8.63 3.64 4.03
N LYS A 452 -8.89 2.59 4.81
CA LYS A 452 -10.07 1.71 4.72
C LYS A 452 -11.26 2.16 5.57
N GLY A 453 -11.25 3.42 6.03
CA GLY A 453 -12.41 4.10 6.62
C GLY A 453 -12.54 3.99 8.13
N VAL A 454 -11.55 3.42 8.82
CA VAL A 454 -11.56 3.29 10.28
C VAL A 454 -10.78 4.44 10.91
N ARG A 455 -11.49 5.33 11.62
CA ARG A 455 -10.86 6.39 12.41
C ARG A 455 -9.92 5.78 13.44
N THR A 456 -8.65 6.16 13.37
CA THR A 456 -7.61 5.55 14.20
C THR A 456 -6.78 6.62 14.93
N THR A 457 -6.53 6.38 16.21
CA THR A 457 -5.69 7.24 17.05
C THR A 457 -4.58 6.43 17.72
N VAL A 458 -3.33 6.86 17.53
CA VAL A 458 -2.15 6.31 18.22
C VAL A 458 -1.77 7.21 19.38
N TYR A 459 -1.54 6.60 20.54
CA TYR A 459 -1.20 7.29 21.79
C TYR A 459 0.27 7.09 22.15
N GLN A 460 0.91 8.16 22.60
CA GLN A 460 2.22 8.16 23.23
C GLN A 460 2.06 8.63 24.68
N LEU A 461 2.72 7.96 25.64
CA LEU A 461 2.68 8.42 27.03
C LEU A 461 3.45 9.75 27.18
N PRO A 462 3.05 10.63 28.12
CA PRO A 462 3.83 11.83 28.44
C PRO A 462 5.27 11.45 28.82
N SER A 463 6.24 12.15 28.22
CA SER A 463 7.68 12.01 28.50
C SER A 463 8.06 12.53 29.88
#